data_AF-A0A937FJG8-F1
#
_entry.id   AF-A0A937FJG8-F1
#
_cell.length_a   1.000
_cell.length_b   1.000
_cell.length_c   1.000
_cell.angle_alpha   90.00
_cell.angle_beta   90.00
_cell.angle_gamma   90.00
#
_symmetry.space_group_name_H-M   'P 1'
#
loop_
_entity.id
_entity.type
_entity.pdbx_description
1 polymer ?
#
loop_
_entity_poly.entity_id
_entity_poly.type
_entity_poly.pdbx_seq_one_letter_code
_entity_poly.pdbx_strand_id
1 'polypeptide(L)'
;MKGAVLFLALFAADAALAQDQPPIPDFQTCMDVFMDRYEQKLIVNRSIDIDAVEGGLWDVGQVYTCGGGGIVLCDRSDAPLPCQRDLAAEQDAMTGAVLAELPPAGAVDGKAWVEALYDKTYLLANGTSAGPDCDGMPEIMEVWCGANEANNRLRIAVLAWQIARWAGEVPSAVESGWARRPPAIRPRPRPEGR
;
A
#
# COMPACT_ATOMS: atom_id res chain seq x y z
N MET A 1 -69.90 -10.35 6.09
CA MET A 1 -68.80 -10.78 6.96
C MET A 1 -67.83 -11.61 6.13
N LYS A 2 -66.76 -10.98 5.62
CA LYS A 2 -65.73 -11.61 4.78
C LYS A 2 -64.45 -11.61 5.62
N GLY A 3 -64.09 -12.75 6.18
CA GLY A 3 -62.82 -12.94 6.88
C GLY A 3 -61.75 -13.27 5.84
N ALA A 4 -60.87 -12.31 5.57
CA ALA A 4 -59.72 -12.51 4.69
C ALA A 4 -58.68 -13.35 5.43
N VAL A 5 -58.42 -14.55 4.93
CA VAL A 5 -57.25 -15.37 5.28
C VAL A 5 -56.04 -14.71 4.62
N LEU A 6 -55.21 -14.02 5.40
CA LEU A 6 -53.92 -13.52 4.93
C LEU A 6 -52.84 -14.55 5.29
N PHE A 7 -52.22 -15.09 4.23
CA PHE A 7 -51.05 -15.94 4.24
C PHE A 7 -49.88 -15.30 5.00
N LEU A 8 -49.44 -15.94 6.09
CA LEU A 8 -48.11 -15.72 6.67
C LEU A 8 -47.08 -16.47 5.81
N ALA A 9 -46.68 -15.88 4.68
CA ALA A 9 -45.42 -16.20 4.03
C ALA A 9 -44.35 -15.31 4.68
N LEU A 10 -43.87 -15.74 5.86
CA LEU A 10 -42.64 -15.20 6.44
C LEU A 10 -41.53 -15.45 5.42
N PHE A 11 -41.06 -14.35 4.83
CA PHE A 11 -39.82 -14.29 4.07
C PHE A 11 -38.71 -14.93 4.91
N ALA A 12 -38.42 -16.20 4.64
CA ALA A 12 -37.09 -16.75 4.80
C ALA A 12 -36.22 -16.02 3.76
N ALA A 13 -35.93 -14.75 4.02
CA ALA A 13 -34.84 -14.07 3.38
C ALA A 13 -33.61 -14.88 3.80
N ASP A 14 -33.06 -15.62 2.83
CA ASP A 14 -31.73 -16.18 2.90
C ASP A 14 -30.85 -15.15 3.59
N ALA A 15 -30.50 -15.43 4.84
CA ALA A 15 -29.31 -14.90 5.45
C ALA A 15 -28.17 -15.45 4.60
N ALA A 16 -27.91 -14.78 3.47
CA ALA A 16 -26.66 -14.90 2.76
C ALA A 16 -25.62 -14.59 3.82
N LEU A 17 -25.03 -15.66 4.36
CA LEU A 17 -23.89 -15.60 5.27
C LEU A 17 -22.98 -14.55 4.65
N ALA A 18 -22.76 -13.45 5.38
CA ALA A 18 -21.76 -12.47 5.01
C ALA A 18 -20.51 -13.30 4.73
N GLN A 19 -20.18 -13.45 3.44
CA GLN A 19 -19.06 -14.27 3.03
C GLN A 19 -17.87 -13.70 3.78
N ASP A 20 -17.20 -14.53 4.60
CA ASP A 20 -16.05 -14.14 5.42
C ASP A 20 -15.16 -13.23 4.58
N GLN A 21 -15.24 -11.91 4.86
CA GLN A 21 -14.38 -10.97 4.18
C GLN A 21 -12.96 -11.38 4.58
N PRO A 22 -12.05 -11.55 3.61
CA PRO A 22 -10.68 -11.89 3.95
C PRO A 22 -10.17 -10.87 4.97
N PRO A 23 -9.47 -11.31 6.03
CA PRO A 23 -9.00 -10.42 7.08
C PRO A 23 -8.14 -9.32 6.47
N ILE A 24 -8.22 -8.11 7.04
CA ILE A 24 -7.31 -7.02 6.68
C ILE A 24 -5.89 -7.52 7.00
N PRO A 25 -4.98 -7.59 6.01
CA PRO A 25 -3.61 -8.01 6.28
C PRO A 25 -2.89 -6.96 7.12
N ASP A 26 -1.90 -7.38 7.91
CA ASP A 26 -0.95 -6.45 8.52
C ASP A 26 -0.17 -5.66 7.46
N PHE A 27 0.45 -4.56 7.89
CA PHE A 27 1.13 -3.63 7.03
C PHE A 27 2.21 -4.31 6.17
N GLN A 28 3.13 -5.06 6.79
CA GLN A 28 4.20 -5.75 6.06
C GLN A 28 3.66 -6.77 5.06
N THR A 29 2.66 -7.58 5.43
CA THR A 29 2.04 -8.56 4.53
C THR A 29 1.37 -7.87 3.33
N CYS A 30 0.74 -6.72 3.55
CA CYS A 30 0.17 -5.91 2.48
C CYS A 30 1.25 -5.37 1.54
N MET A 31 2.35 -4.84 2.09
CA MET A 31 3.50 -4.34 1.33
C MET A 31 4.18 -5.46 0.53
N ASP A 32 4.38 -6.64 1.11
CA ASP A 32 4.95 -7.83 0.47
C ASP A 32 4.15 -8.20 -0.81
N VAL A 33 2.82 -8.24 -0.71
CA VAL A 33 1.93 -8.52 -1.85
C VAL A 33 1.97 -7.40 -2.90
N PHE A 34 1.99 -6.15 -2.46
CA PHE A 34 2.04 -5.01 -3.35
C PHE A 34 3.34 -4.97 -4.16
N MET A 35 4.49 -5.18 -3.51
CA MET A 35 5.78 -5.17 -4.19
C MET A 35 5.93 -6.33 -5.17
N ASP A 36 5.41 -7.51 -4.84
CA ASP A 36 5.39 -8.65 -5.77
C ASP A 36 4.56 -8.34 -7.02
N ARG A 37 3.39 -7.69 -6.87
CA ARG A 37 2.57 -7.25 -8.02
C ARG A 37 3.27 -6.21 -8.87
N TYR A 38 4.00 -5.27 -8.25
CA TYR A 38 4.80 -4.30 -8.98
C TYR A 38 5.89 -4.99 -9.82
N GLU A 39 6.64 -5.92 -9.24
CA GLU A 39 7.67 -6.68 -9.98
C GLU A 39 7.05 -7.52 -11.12
N GLN A 40 5.88 -8.13 -10.91
CA GLN A 40 5.15 -8.81 -11.99
C GLN A 40 4.77 -7.84 -13.12
N LYS A 41 4.31 -6.63 -12.76
CA LYS A 41 3.99 -5.58 -13.74
C LYS A 41 5.20 -5.16 -14.55
N LEU A 42 6.38 -5.03 -13.93
CA LEU A 42 7.64 -4.79 -14.64
C LEU A 42 7.96 -5.91 -15.64
N ILE A 43 7.86 -7.16 -15.21
CA ILE A 43 8.16 -8.33 -16.06
C ILE A 43 7.25 -8.38 -17.29
N VAL A 44 5.94 -8.18 -17.10
CA VAL A 44 4.95 -8.25 -18.18
C VAL A 44 5.11 -7.09 -19.17
N ASN A 45 5.50 -5.90 -18.69
CA ASN A 45 5.62 -4.70 -19.54
C ASN A 45 7.04 -4.42 -20.04
N ARG A 46 8.01 -5.31 -19.79
CA ARG A 46 9.44 -5.08 -20.08
C ARG A 46 9.77 -4.65 -21.51
N SER A 47 8.94 -5.04 -22.48
CA SER A 47 9.15 -4.77 -23.92
C SER A 47 8.27 -3.64 -24.45
N ILE A 48 7.45 -3.04 -23.61
CA ILE A 48 6.54 -1.96 -23.96
C ILE A 48 7.26 -0.65 -23.63
N ASP A 49 7.21 0.30 -24.56
CA ASP A 49 7.69 1.66 -24.28
C ASP A 49 6.88 2.24 -23.09
N ILE A 50 7.56 2.84 -22.13
CA ILE A 50 6.93 3.40 -20.92
C ILE A 50 5.76 4.35 -21.22
N ASP A 51 5.81 5.10 -22.33
CA ASP A 51 4.76 6.03 -22.75
C ASP A 51 3.50 5.31 -23.26
N ALA A 52 3.62 4.01 -23.55
CA ALA A 52 2.55 3.15 -24.06
C ALA A 52 1.98 2.18 -23.00
N VAL A 53 2.50 2.19 -21.76
CA VAL A 53 1.97 1.36 -20.67
C VAL A 53 0.66 1.96 -20.16
N GLU A 54 -0.47 1.33 -20.49
CA GLU A 54 -1.80 1.75 -20.04
C GLU A 54 -1.89 1.77 -18.50
N GLY A 55 -2.37 2.88 -17.94
CA GLY A 55 -2.42 3.09 -16.48
C GLY A 55 -1.06 3.38 -15.83
N GLY A 56 0.00 3.55 -16.64
CA GLY A 56 1.36 3.80 -16.17
C GLY A 56 2.00 2.58 -15.50
N LEU A 57 3.28 2.69 -15.15
CA LEU A 57 4.00 1.62 -14.46
C LEU A 57 3.97 1.78 -12.94
N TRP A 58 4.05 3.03 -12.49
CA TRP A 58 4.11 3.45 -11.09
C TRP A 58 2.70 3.60 -10.52
N ASP A 59 2.46 3.01 -9.36
CA ASP A 59 1.27 3.23 -8.56
C ASP A 59 1.65 3.03 -7.11
N VAL A 60 1.39 4.03 -6.29
CA VAL A 60 1.69 4.04 -4.85
C VAL A 60 0.41 4.21 -4.01
N GLY A 61 -0.77 4.16 -4.61
CA GLY A 61 -2.05 4.16 -3.90
C GLY A 61 -2.21 2.96 -2.98
N GLN A 62 -1.56 1.84 -3.31
CA GLN A 62 -1.56 0.66 -2.46
C GLN A 62 -0.73 0.85 -1.18
N VAL A 63 0.33 1.67 -1.19
CA VAL A 63 1.08 2.03 0.04
C VAL A 63 0.16 2.76 1.02
N TYR A 64 -0.59 3.75 0.51
CA TYR A 64 -1.62 4.44 1.30
C TYR A 64 -2.64 3.45 1.90
N THR A 65 -3.09 2.50 1.08
CA THR A 65 -4.04 1.46 1.50
C THR A 65 -3.46 0.52 2.57
N CYS A 66 -2.19 0.11 2.45
CA CYS A 66 -1.53 -0.76 3.43
C CYS A 66 -1.39 -0.07 4.79
N GLY A 67 -0.90 1.17 4.82
CA GLY A 67 -0.80 1.92 6.09
C GLY A 67 -2.16 2.26 6.69
N GLY A 68 -3.15 2.64 5.87
CA GLY A 68 -4.53 2.86 6.32
C GLY A 68 -5.18 1.58 6.89
N GLY A 69 -4.92 0.42 6.27
CA GLY A 69 -5.33 -0.88 6.80
C GLY A 69 -4.69 -1.18 8.16
N GLY A 70 -3.40 -0.87 8.33
CA GLY A 70 -2.69 -0.96 9.60
C GLY A 70 -3.33 -0.11 10.70
N ILE A 71 -3.70 1.15 10.39
CA ILE A 71 -4.39 2.04 11.34
C ILE A 71 -5.73 1.42 11.77
N VAL A 72 -6.52 0.91 10.82
CA VAL A 72 -7.80 0.25 11.11
C VAL A 72 -7.62 -1.00 11.98
N LEU A 73 -6.54 -1.77 11.79
CA LEU A 73 -6.20 -2.90 12.67
C LEU A 73 -5.84 -2.42 14.08
N CYS A 74 -5.07 -1.35 14.21
CA CYS A 74 -4.74 -0.76 15.50
C CYS A 74 -5.97 -0.21 16.24
N ASP A 75 -6.90 0.44 15.53
CA ASP A 75 -8.16 0.93 16.11
C ASP A 75 -9.03 -0.19 16.69
N ARG A 76 -8.86 -1.42 16.19
CA ARG A 76 -9.58 -2.63 16.64
C ARG A 76 -8.82 -3.42 17.71
N SER A 77 -7.62 -2.99 18.09
CA SER A 77 -6.79 -3.65 19.10
C SER A 77 -7.15 -3.20 20.52
N ASP A 78 -6.65 -3.94 21.52
CA ASP A 78 -6.79 -3.56 22.93
C ASP A 78 -5.90 -2.36 23.33
N ALA A 79 -4.99 -1.92 22.44
CA ALA A 79 -4.06 -0.81 22.68
C ALA A 79 -3.86 0.05 21.41
N PRO A 80 -4.86 0.88 21.01
CA PRO A 80 -4.79 1.61 19.73
C PRO A 80 -3.63 2.59 19.62
N LEU A 81 -3.37 3.40 20.65
CA LEU A 81 -2.33 4.43 20.58
C LEU A 81 -0.91 3.84 20.52
N PRO A 82 -0.53 2.87 21.39
CA PRO A 82 0.75 2.17 21.22
C PRO A 82 0.87 1.48 19.85
N CYS A 83 -0.17 0.79 19.39
CA CYS A 83 -0.14 0.11 18.08
C CYS A 83 0.10 1.08 16.92
N GLN A 84 -0.57 2.23 16.88
CA GLN A 84 -0.37 3.22 15.82
C GLN A 84 1.03 3.87 15.86
N ARG A 85 1.62 4.04 17.05
CA ARG A 85 3.02 4.50 17.18
C ARG A 85 4.01 3.46 16.65
N ASP A 86 3.79 2.19 16.96
CA ASP A 86 4.61 1.09 16.44
C ASP A 86 4.48 0.97 14.91
N LEU A 87 3.27 1.13 14.37
CA LEU A 87 3.02 1.18 12.93
C LEU A 87 3.77 2.34 12.26
N ALA A 88 3.74 3.54 12.85
CA ALA A 88 4.48 4.68 12.33
C ALA A 88 5.99 4.41 12.31
N ALA A 89 6.53 3.78 13.36
CA ALA A 89 7.94 3.39 13.43
C ALA A 89 8.30 2.33 12.37
N GLU A 90 7.42 1.35 12.12
CA GLU A 90 7.58 0.36 11.06
C GLU A 90 7.63 1.02 9.66
N GLN A 91 6.74 1.97 9.40
CA GLN A 91 6.68 2.72 8.14
C GLN A 91 7.91 3.63 7.94
N ASP A 92 8.38 4.31 8.99
CA ASP A 92 9.59 5.12 8.94
C ASP A 92 10.86 4.26 8.78
N ALA A 93 10.90 3.08 9.42
CA ALA A 93 12.00 2.13 9.23
C ALA A 93 12.07 1.62 7.79
N MET A 94 10.93 1.26 7.20
CA MET A 94 10.86 0.88 5.79
C MET A 94 11.24 2.06 4.87
N THR A 95 10.83 3.28 5.19
CA THR A 95 11.22 4.49 4.45
C THR A 95 12.74 4.64 4.45
N GLY A 96 13.39 4.51 5.61
CA GLY A 96 14.84 4.54 5.72
C GLY A 96 15.54 3.47 4.89
N ALA A 97 15.02 2.23 4.90
CA ALA A 97 15.55 1.14 4.10
C ALA A 97 15.45 1.43 2.59
N VAL A 98 14.30 1.93 2.13
CA VAL A 98 14.09 2.30 0.72
C VAL A 98 15.03 3.42 0.31
N LEU A 99 15.12 4.49 1.10
CA LEU A 99 15.96 5.66 0.77
C LEU A 99 17.46 5.34 0.73
N ALA A 100 17.92 4.40 1.55
CA ALA A 100 19.35 4.04 1.64
C ALA A 100 19.93 3.46 0.35
N GLU A 101 19.09 2.94 -0.54
CA GLU A 101 19.49 2.30 -1.79
C GLU A 101 19.32 3.21 -3.01
N LEU A 102 18.63 4.34 -2.86
CA LEU A 102 18.32 5.22 -3.98
C LEU A 102 19.57 5.93 -4.51
N PRO A 103 19.82 5.92 -5.82
CA PRO A 103 20.82 6.79 -6.45
C PRO A 103 20.55 8.27 -6.10
N PRO A 104 21.58 9.12 -5.99
CA PRO A 104 21.34 10.55 -5.82
C PRO A 104 20.61 11.15 -7.04
N ALA A 105 19.96 12.30 -6.86
CA ALA A 105 19.39 13.04 -7.98
C ALA A 105 20.45 13.31 -9.08
N GLY A 106 20.05 13.15 -10.33
CA GLY A 106 20.91 13.24 -11.52
C GLY A 106 21.72 11.99 -11.84
N ALA A 107 21.55 10.89 -11.09
CA ALA A 107 22.27 9.63 -11.33
C ALA A 107 21.45 8.52 -12.00
N VAL A 108 20.15 8.74 -12.23
CA VAL A 108 19.29 7.81 -12.98
C VAL A 108 19.28 8.22 -14.44
N ASP A 109 19.62 7.29 -15.33
CA ASP A 109 19.58 7.50 -16.77
C ASP A 109 18.22 7.06 -17.37
N GLY A 110 17.74 7.75 -18.41
CA GLY A 110 16.55 7.30 -19.11
C GLY A 110 15.99 8.29 -20.12
N LYS A 111 14.65 8.36 -20.20
CA LYS A 111 13.99 9.46 -20.93
C LYS A 111 14.06 10.70 -20.06
N ALA A 112 14.26 11.87 -20.66
CA ALA A 112 14.36 13.15 -19.94
C ALA A 112 13.22 13.42 -18.95
N TRP A 113 11.99 12.97 -19.25
CA TRP A 113 10.86 13.13 -18.32
C TRP A 113 10.93 12.16 -17.13
N VAL A 114 11.48 10.95 -17.31
CA VAL A 114 11.68 9.96 -16.24
C VAL A 114 12.77 10.44 -15.30
N GLU A 115 13.90 10.92 -15.85
CA GLU A 115 15.00 11.51 -15.08
C GLU A 115 14.49 12.68 -14.22
N ALA A 116 13.75 13.62 -14.84
CA ALA A 116 13.17 14.76 -14.14
C ALA A 116 12.12 14.36 -13.08
N LEU A 117 11.35 13.28 -13.32
CA LEU A 117 10.40 12.75 -12.34
C LEU A 117 11.14 12.10 -11.16
N TYR A 118 12.19 11.33 -11.45
CA TYR A 118 13.03 10.71 -10.42
C TYR A 118 13.62 11.77 -9.50
N ASP A 119 14.30 12.77 -10.06
CA ASP A 119 14.98 13.82 -9.28
C ASP A 119 14.03 14.55 -8.34
N LYS A 120 12.86 14.95 -8.84
CA LYS A 120 11.84 15.62 -8.02
C LYS A 120 11.33 14.71 -6.91
N THR A 121 11.13 13.43 -7.20
CA THR A 121 10.61 12.48 -6.22
C THR A 121 11.68 12.15 -5.18
N TYR A 122 12.93 11.98 -5.59
CA TYR A 122 14.08 11.78 -4.70
C TYR A 122 14.24 12.96 -3.72
N LEU A 123 14.18 14.19 -4.24
CA LEU A 123 14.27 15.39 -3.42
C LEU A 123 13.08 15.52 -2.46
N LEU A 124 11.88 15.14 -2.88
CA LEU A 124 10.71 15.15 -2.02
C LEU A 124 10.80 14.07 -0.93
N ALA A 125 11.30 12.88 -1.28
CA ALA A 125 11.45 11.75 -0.36
C ALA A 125 12.52 12.01 0.72
N ASN A 126 13.59 12.73 0.35
CA ASN A 126 14.66 13.15 1.26
C ASN A 126 14.41 14.53 1.89
N GLY A 127 13.33 15.20 1.50
CA GLY A 127 12.97 16.51 2.02
C GLY A 127 12.53 16.45 3.48
N THR A 128 12.79 17.52 4.22
CA THR A 128 12.22 17.71 5.56
C THR A 128 10.80 18.25 5.44
N SER A 129 9.85 17.72 6.22
CA SER A 129 8.49 18.30 6.29
C SER A 129 8.55 19.79 6.68
N ALA A 130 7.58 20.59 6.20
CA ALA A 130 7.50 22.03 6.45
C ALA A 130 7.15 22.40 7.91
N GLY A 131 6.99 21.40 8.78
CA GLY A 131 6.73 21.53 10.21
C GLY A 131 6.20 20.21 10.76
N PRO A 132 5.94 20.13 12.07
CA PRO A 132 5.22 19.00 12.63
C PRO A 132 3.74 19.09 12.24
N ASP A 133 3.35 18.35 11.20
CA ASP A 133 2.00 18.38 10.62
C ASP A 133 0.88 18.00 11.62
N CYS A 134 1.26 17.39 12.74
CA CYS A 134 0.35 16.83 13.74
C CYS A 134 0.30 17.63 15.06
N ASP A 135 1.10 18.69 15.20
CA ASP A 135 1.21 19.44 16.46
C ASP A 135 -0.09 20.16 16.86
N GLY A 136 -0.35 20.22 18.17
CA GLY A 136 -1.51 20.90 18.74
C GLY A 136 -2.83 20.12 18.66
N MET A 137 -2.79 18.89 18.14
CA MET A 137 -3.94 17.98 18.13
C MET A 137 -4.12 17.27 19.47
N PRO A 138 -5.33 16.81 19.82
CA PRO A 138 -5.52 15.86 20.91
C PRO A 138 -4.71 14.57 20.66
N GLU A 139 -4.21 13.92 21.71
CA GLU A 139 -3.30 12.76 21.61
C GLU A 139 -3.75 11.70 20.60
N ILE A 140 -5.05 11.36 20.58
CA ILE A 140 -5.60 10.37 19.64
C ILE A 140 -5.44 10.80 18.17
N MET A 141 -5.66 12.08 17.88
CA MET A 141 -5.52 12.63 16.54
C MET A 141 -4.06 12.86 16.17
N GLU A 142 -3.22 13.22 17.14
CA GLU A 142 -1.77 13.36 16.96
C GLU A 142 -1.14 12.03 16.55
N VAL A 143 -1.47 10.94 17.27
CA VAL A 143 -0.94 9.59 16.97
C VAL A 143 -1.46 9.08 15.62
N TRP A 144 -2.76 9.26 15.34
CA TRP A 144 -3.34 8.89 14.05
C TRP A 144 -2.71 9.66 12.88
N CYS A 145 -2.48 10.97 13.07
CA CYS A 145 -1.80 11.82 12.10
C CYS A 145 -0.35 11.35 11.89
N GLY A 146 0.37 11.03 12.97
CA GLY A 146 1.74 10.55 12.89
C GLY A 146 1.88 9.27 12.05
N ALA A 147 0.98 8.31 12.20
CA ALA A 147 0.94 7.11 11.36
C ALA A 147 0.58 7.41 9.89
N ASN A 148 -0.33 8.35 9.63
CA ASN A 148 -0.61 8.76 8.24
C ASN A 148 0.58 9.45 7.59
N GLU A 149 1.28 10.31 8.32
CA GLU A 149 2.44 11.03 7.80
C GLU A 149 3.64 10.11 7.56
N ALA A 150 3.87 9.12 8.43
CA ALA A 150 4.87 8.07 8.19
C ALA A 150 4.55 7.29 6.91
N ASN A 151 3.28 6.95 6.70
CA ASN A 151 2.84 6.29 5.47
C ASN A 151 2.99 7.19 4.22
N ASN A 152 2.72 8.50 4.34
CA ASN A 152 2.91 9.45 3.25
C ASN A 152 4.38 9.58 2.83
N ARG A 153 5.30 9.66 3.81
CA ARG A 153 6.75 9.64 3.56
C ARG A 153 7.17 8.37 2.82
N LEU A 154 6.72 7.22 3.30
CA LEU A 154 6.97 5.94 2.64
C LEU A 154 6.43 5.93 1.20
N ARG A 155 5.23 6.46 0.97
CA ARG A 155 4.62 6.52 -0.36
C ARG A 155 5.50 7.25 -1.37
N ILE A 156 6.13 8.34 -0.95
CA ILE A 156 7.02 9.14 -1.80
C ILE A 156 8.34 8.40 -2.02
N ALA A 157 8.92 7.79 -0.98
CA ALA A 157 10.14 6.99 -1.09
C ALA A 157 9.94 5.79 -2.03
N VAL A 158 8.81 5.07 -1.91
CA VAL A 158 8.48 3.95 -2.80
C VAL A 158 8.25 4.43 -4.24
N LEU A 159 7.69 5.63 -4.46
CA LEU A 159 7.58 6.17 -5.82
C LEU A 159 8.96 6.39 -6.45
N ALA A 160 9.89 7.00 -5.72
CA ALA A 160 11.26 7.18 -6.19
C ALA A 160 11.94 5.83 -6.49
N TRP A 161 11.76 4.86 -5.58
CA TRP A 161 12.27 3.50 -5.76
C TRP A 161 11.66 2.81 -6.97
N GLN A 162 10.34 2.91 -7.21
CA GLN A 162 9.72 2.31 -8.38
C GLN A 162 10.34 2.85 -9.67
N ILE A 163 10.53 4.18 -9.77
CA ILE A 163 11.16 4.83 -10.93
C ILE A 163 12.59 4.32 -11.15
N ALA A 164 13.43 4.34 -10.10
CA ALA A 164 14.80 3.82 -10.19
C ALA A 164 14.84 2.32 -10.51
N ARG A 165 13.91 1.53 -9.96
CA ARG A 165 13.83 0.08 -10.16
C ARG A 165 13.55 -0.26 -11.61
N TRP A 166 12.67 0.49 -12.27
CA TRP A 166 12.41 0.31 -13.70
C TRP A 166 13.57 0.75 -14.58
N ALA A 167 14.28 1.82 -14.21
CA ALA A 167 15.50 2.24 -14.89
C ALA A 167 16.63 1.20 -14.74
N GLY A 168 16.50 0.28 -13.78
CA GLY A 168 17.47 -0.78 -13.52
C GLY A 168 18.58 -0.36 -12.55
N GLU A 169 18.40 0.76 -11.85
CA GLU A 169 19.41 1.38 -10.99
C GLU A 169 19.41 0.84 -9.55
N VAL A 170 18.32 0.19 -9.14
CA VAL A 170 18.19 -0.43 -7.81
C VAL A 170 17.72 -1.88 -7.91
N PRO A 171 18.11 -2.75 -6.95
CA PRO A 171 17.61 -4.10 -6.86
C PRO A 171 16.11 -4.15 -6.57
N SER A 172 15.51 -5.33 -6.73
CA SER A 172 14.11 -5.57 -6.32
C SER A 172 13.94 -5.41 -4.80
N ALA A 173 12.72 -5.12 -4.34
CA ALA A 173 12.43 -4.95 -2.91
C ALA A 173 12.76 -6.20 -2.07
N VAL A 174 12.69 -7.38 -2.70
CA VAL A 174 13.05 -8.67 -2.10
C VAL A 174 14.55 -8.84 -1.96
N GLU A 175 15.33 -8.47 -2.99
CA GLU A 175 16.80 -8.50 -2.94
C GLU A 175 17.34 -7.48 -1.93
N SER A 176 16.65 -6.36 -1.80
CA SER A 176 16.89 -5.26 -0.84
C SER A 176 16.51 -5.62 0.60
N GLY A 177 15.68 -6.67 0.77
CA GLY A 177 15.32 -7.22 2.08
C GLY A 177 14.21 -6.47 2.83
N TRP A 178 13.65 -5.38 2.31
CA TRP A 178 12.55 -4.65 2.94
C TRP A 178 11.15 -5.15 2.54
N ALA A 179 11.07 -6.04 1.53
CA ALA A 179 9.89 -6.84 1.23
C ALA A 179 10.23 -8.33 1.13
N ARG A 180 9.22 -9.18 1.30
CA ARG A 180 9.33 -10.64 1.14
C ARG A 180 8.42 -11.11 0.02
N ARG A 181 8.82 -12.17 -0.69
CA ARG A 181 7.94 -12.79 -1.68
C ARG A 181 6.74 -13.42 -0.95
N PRO A 182 5.49 -13.03 -1.28
CA PRO A 182 4.32 -13.61 -0.66
C PRO A 182 4.18 -15.09 -1.07
N PRO A 183 3.52 -15.91 -0.25
CA PRO A 183 3.20 -17.28 -0.63
C PRO A 183 2.33 -17.29 -1.89
N ALA A 184 2.57 -18.26 -2.78
CA ALA A 184 1.83 -18.36 -4.03
C ALA A 184 0.31 -18.47 -3.77
N ILE A 185 -0.47 -17.55 -4.36
CA ILE A 185 -1.93 -17.61 -4.28
C ILE A 185 -2.39 -18.81 -5.10
N ARG A 186 -2.89 -19.84 -4.42
CA ARG A 186 -3.54 -20.96 -5.11
C ARG A 186 -4.88 -20.47 -5.69
N PRO A 187 -5.19 -20.75 -6.96
CA PRO A 187 -6.51 -20.48 -7.51
C PRO A 187 -7.58 -21.09 -6.60
N ARG A 188 -8.54 -20.28 -6.15
CA ARG A 188 -9.70 -20.85 -5.47
C ARG A 188 -10.49 -21.65 -6.51
N PRO A 189 -10.87 -22.91 -6.23
CA PRO A 189 -11.77 -23.63 -7.09
C PRO A 189 -13.04 -22.80 -7.28
N ARG A 190 -13.50 -22.69 -8.53
CA ARG A 190 -14.78 -22.05 -8.82
C ARG A 190 -15.84 -22.76 -7.96
N PRO A 191 -16.76 -22.03 -7.30
CA PRO A 191 -17.88 -22.67 -6.61
C PRO A 191 -18.56 -23.62 -7.58
N GLU A 192 -18.71 -24.89 -7.21
CA GLU A 192 -19.52 -25.82 -8.00
C GLU A 192 -20.94 -25.23 -8.11
N GLY A 193 -21.51 -25.34 -9.31
CA GLY A 193 -22.63 -24.52 -9.78
C GLY A 193 -23.81 -24.38 -8.82
N ARG A 194 -24.43 -23.21 -8.87
CA ARG A 194 -25.87 -23.06 -8.59
C ARG A 194 -26.60 -23.03 -9.91
#